data_AF-A0A1V6P604-F1
#
_entry.id   AF-A0A1V6P604-F1
#
_cell.length_a   1.000
_cell.length_b   1.000
_cell.length_c   1.000
_cell.angle_alpha   90.00
_cell.angle_beta   90.00
_cell.angle_gamma   90.00
#
_symmetry.space_group_name_H-M   'P 1'
#
loop_
_entity.id
_entity.type
_entity.pdbx_description
1 polymer ?
#
loop_
_entity_poly.entity_id
_entity_poly.type
_entity_poly.pdbx_seq_one_letter_code
_entity_poly.pdbx_strand_id
1 'polypeptide(L)'
;MPRLIDSEPNTRVKPMLVLCMGMARTGTNSMTVALRKLGYNPYHGSECFKNPPRDFNLWIEAMECNFFNNNPDKKPRYNTEEFDRLVGSYDAILDVPACLFWEDLAKAYPDAKISQCHGI
;
A
#
# COMPACT_ATOMS: atom_id res chain seq x y z
N MET A 1 -21.21 3.62 -10.46
CA MET A 1 -20.08 3.73 -11.40
C MET A 1 -19.02 2.75 -10.94
N PRO A 2 -18.35 2.02 -11.85
CA PRO A 2 -17.23 1.15 -11.46
C PRO A 2 -16.12 1.98 -10.80
N ARG A 3 -15.43 1.40 -9.82
CA ARG A 3 -14.23 2.01 -9.22
C ARG A 3 -13.05 1.83 -10.19
N LEU A 4 -12.09 2.74 -10.16
CA LEU A 4 -10.87 2.66 -10.96
C LEU A 4 -10.12 1.35 -10.70
N ILE A 5 -10.04 0.92 -9.44
CA ILE A 5 -9.40 -0.34 -9.05
C ILE A 5 -10.08 -1.59 -9.62
N ASP A 6 -11.36 -1.50 -10.04
CA ASP A 6 -12.06 -2.62 -10.67
C ASP A 6 -11.53 -2.91 -12.09
N SER A 7 -10.82 -1.94 -12.68
CA SER A 7 -10.18 -2.06 -14.01
C SER A 7 -8.67 -2.32 -13.96
N GLU A 8 -8.07 -2.32 -12.77
CA GLU A 8 -6.64 -2.53 -12.61
C GLU A 8 -6.28 -4.02 -12.84
N PRO A 9 -5.46 -4.34 -13.86
CA PRO A 9 -5.18 -5.72 -14.24
C PRO A 9 -4.18 -6.42 -13.32
N ASN A 10 -3.45 -5.67 -12.50
CA ASN A 10 -2.42 -6.20 -11.62
C ASN A 10 -3.02 -7.14 -10.57
N THR A 11 -2.26 -8.13 -10.14
CA THR A 11 -2.64 -9.05 -9.06
C THR A 11 -1.43 -9.35 -8.20
N ARG A 12 -1.65 -9.95 -7.02
CA ARG A 12 -0.55 -10.34 -6.15
C ARG A 12 0.27 -11.48 -6.77
N VAL A 13 1.56 -11.20 -7.02
CA VAL A 13 2.51 -12.18 -7.58
C VAL A 13 3.37 -12.85 -6.52
N LYS A 14 3.48 -12.24 -5.34
CA LYS A 14 4.20 -12.78 -4.17
C LYS A 14 3.44 -12.46 -2.88
N PRO A 15 3.50 -13.33 -1.86
CA PRO A 15 2.91 -13.03 -0.56
C PRO A 15 3.39 -11.68 -0.02
N MET A 16 2.51 -10.96 0.66
CA MET A 16 2.92 -9.79 1.44
C MET A 16 3.69 -10.27 2.66
N LEU A 17 4.95 -9.83 2.82
CA LEU A 17 5.83 -10.32 3.87
C LEU A 17 6.10 -9.28 4.96
N VAL A 18 6.19 -8.00 4.60
CA VAL A 18 6.60 -6.95 5.53
C VAL A 18 5.77 -5.68 5.35
N LEU A 19 5.19 -5.20 6.45
CA LEU A 19 4.46 -3.94 6.55
C LEU A 19 5.28 -3.00 7.45
N CYS A 20 6.04 -2.07 6.86
CA CYS A 20 6.76 -1.03 7.61
C CYS A 20 5.91 0.24 7.67
N MET A 21 5.09 0.36 8.72
CA MET A 21 4.08 1.40 8.88
C MET A 21 4.65 2.65 9.57
N GLY A 22 5.85 3.08 9.14
CA GLY A 22 6.46 4.35 9.53
C GLY A 22 5.96 5.50 8.65
N MET A 23 5.77 6.67 9.25
CA MET A 23 5.41 7.89 8.52
C MET A 23 6.57 8.40 7.65
N ALA A 24 6.25 9.24 6.66
CA ALA A 24 7.27 9.90 5.86
C ALA A 24 8.32 10.59 6.74
N ARG A 25 9.59 10.55 6.30
CA ARG A 25 10.75 11.15 6.97
C ARG A 25 11.24 10.44 8.25
N THR A 26 10.71 9.28 8.62
CA THR A 26 11.21 8.47 9.76
C THR A 26 12.25 7.41 9.36
N GLY A 27 13.04 7.68 8.32
CA GLY A 27 14.05 6.74 7.80
C GLY A 27 13.51 5.69 6.81
N THR A 28 12.30 5.90 6.26
CA THR A 28 11.66 5.01 5.27
C THR A 28 12.56 4.70 4.07
N ASN A 29 13.24 5.71 3.49
CA ASN A 29 14.20 5.49 2.40
C ASN A 29 15.34 4.53 2.77
N SER A 30 15.93 4.70 3.96
CA SER A 30 16.98 3.80 4.46
C SER A 30 16.45 2.37 4.62
N MET A 31 15.20 2.24 5.10
CA MET A 31 14.52 0.96 5.20
C MET A 31 14.27 0.32 3.82
N THR A 32 13.85 1.09 2.82
CA THR A 32 13.72 0.60 1.43
C THR A 32 15.03 0.02 0.92
N VAL A 33 16.16 0.72 1.15
CA VAL A 33 17.49 0.24 0.72
C VAL A 33 17.87 -1.04 1.47
N ALA A 34 17.62 -1.12 2.78
CA ALA A 34 17.88 -2.31 3.58
C ALA A 34 17.06 -3.52 3.11
N LEU A 35 15.76 -3.34 2.89
CA LEU A 35 14.86 -4.38 2.39
C LEU A 35 15.29 -4.90 1.01
N ARG A 36 15.67 -4.00 0.09
CA ARG A 36 16.22 -4.41 -1.23
C ARG A 36 17.49 -5.24 -1.09
N LYS A 37 18.40 -4.89 -0.18
CA LYS A 37 19.62 -5.67 0.10
C LYS A 37 19.31 -7.07 0.65
N LEU A 38 18.22 -7.21 1.40
CA LEU A 38 17.73 -8.48 1.93
C LEU A 38 16.93 -9.30 0.90
N GLY A 39 16.77 -8.81 -0.34
CA GLY A 39 16.10 -9.52 -1.43
C GLY A 39 14.60 -9.27 -1.54
N TYR A 40 14.04 -8.33 -0.77
CA TYR A 40 12.65 -7.91 -0.89
C TYR A 40 12.44 -6.94 -2.06
N ASN A 41 11.21 -6.86 -2.53
CA ASN A 41 10.70 -5.84 -3.46
C ASN A 41 9.74 -4.86 -2.75
N PRO A 42 10.27 -3.80 -2.11
CA PRO A 42 9.45 -2.85 -1.36
C PRO A 42 8.74 -1.81 -2.21
N TYR A 43 7.47 -1.54 -1.89
CA TYR A 43 6.75 -0.34 -2.30
C TYR A 43 7.03 0.80 -1.31
N HIS A 44 7.53 1.92 -1.81
CA HIS A 44 7.76 3.15 -1.07
C HIS A 44 6.98 4.28 -1.73
N GLY A 45 6.69 5.39 -1.04
CA GLY A 45 5.93 6.51 -1.60
C GLY A 45 6.51 7.05 -2.92
N SER A 46 7.83 6.96 -3.07
CA SER A 46 8.53 7.32 -4.31
C SER A 46 8.18 6.45 -5.53
N GLU A 47 7.65 5.23 -5.32
CA GLU A 47 7.26 4.32 -6.39
C GLU A 47 6.09 4.88 -7.20
N CYS A 48 5.26 5.75 -6.61
CA CYS A 48 4.20 6.45 -7.32
C CYS A 48 4.72 7.25 -8.54
N PHE A 49 5.98 7.71 -8.49
CA PHE A 49 6.57 8.49 -9.58
C PHE A 49 6.95 7.64 -10.81
N LYS A 50 6.92 6.32 -10.72
CA LYS A 50 7.16 5.42 -11.87
C LYS A 50 5.99 5.41 -12.84
N ASN A 51 4.76 5.51 -12.33
CA ASN A 51 3.55 5.65 -13.14
C ASN A 51 2.55 6.60 -12.44
N PRO A 52 2.83 7.93 -12.45
CA PRO A 52 2.04 8.89 -11.68
C PRO A 52 0.53 8.87 -11.98
N PRO A 53 0.08 8.80 -13.25
CA PRO A 53 -1.35 8.75 -13.55
C PRO A 53 -2.05 7.50 -13.00
N ARG A 54 -1.35 6.37 -12.87
CA ARG A 54 -1.92 5.16 -12.27
C ARG A 54 -1.93 5.27 -10.75
N ASP A 55 -0.74 5.35 -10.14
CA ASP A 55 -0.58 5.21 -8.70
C ASP A 55 -1.27 6.34 -7.93
N PHE A 56 -1.16 7.60 -8.38
CA PHE A 56 -1.83 8.69 -7.68
C PHE A 56 -3.35 8.56 -7.73
N ASN A 57 -3.93 8.22 -8.89
CA ASN A 57 -5.38 8.11 -8.99
C ASN A 57 -5.93 6.91 -8.20
N LEU A 58 -5.23 5.78 -8.19
CA LEU A 58 -5.64 4.62 -7.39
C LEU A 58 -5.53 4.89 -5.88
N TRP A 59 -4.45 5.55 -5.43
CA TRP A 59 -4.33 5.92 -4.01
C TRP A 59 -5.33 7.01 -3.60
N ILE A 60 -5.65 7.96 -4.49
CA ILE A 60 -6.73 8.94 -4.25
C ILE A 60 -8.06 8.20 -4.08
N GLU A 61 -8.39 7.27 -4.98
CA GLU A 61 -9.61 6.47 -4.85
C GLU A 61 -9.63 5.64 -3.54
N ALA A 62 -8.51 5.02 -3.17
CA ALA A 62 -8.39 4.29 -1.91
C ALA A 62 -8.66 5.21 -0.71
N MET A 63 -8.13 6.44 -0.73
CA MET A 63 -8.38 7.44 0.32
C MET A 63 -9.85 7.85 0.36
N GLU A 64 -10.48 8.07 -0.80
CA GLU A 64 -11.91 8.37 -0.89
C GLU A 64 -12.75 7.23 -0.31
N CYS A 65 -12.47 5.97 -0.65
CA CYS A 65 -13.22 4.81 -0.17
C CYS A 65 -13.04 4.56 1.32
N ASN A 66 -11.82 4.73 1.85
CA ASN A 66 -11.47 4.32 3.22
C ASN A 66 -11.61 5.44 4.25
N PHE A 67 -11.48 6.72 3.89
CA PHE A 67 -11.44 7.81 4.88
C PHE A 67 -12.47 8.91 4.65
N PHE A 68 -12.87 9.14 3.40
CA PHE A 68 -13.76 10.26 3.04
C PHE A 68 -15.12 9.82 2.48
N ASN A 69 -15.48 8.55 2.68
CA ASN A 69 -16.70 8.00 2.11
C ASN A 69 -17.93 8.20 3.02
N ASN A 70 -18.90 8.96 2.52
CA ASN A 70 -20.20 9.16 3.18
C ASN A 70 -21.23 8.05 2.88
N ASN A 71 -20.92 7.09 2.02
CA ASN A 71 -21.79 5.96 1.64
C ASN A 71 -20.98 4.67 1.39
N PRO A 72 -20.64 3.90 2.44
CA PRO A 72 -19.82 2.68 2.34
C PRO A 72 -20.47 1.57 1.48
N ASP A 73 -21.80 1.49 1.43
CA ASP A 73 -22.50 0.47 0.63
C ASP A 73 -22.28 0.65 -0.88
N LYS A 74 -22.12 1.90 -1.33
CA LYS A 74 -21.91 2.21 -2.76
C LYS A 74 -20.44 2.22 -3.17
N LYS A 75 -19.54 2.50 -2.24
CA LYS A 75 -18.09 2.55 -2.46
C LYS A 75 -17.38 1.85 -1.29
N PRO A 76 -17.35 0.50 -1.28
CA PRO A 76 -16.78 -0.21 -0.16
C PRO A 76 -15.30 0.11 0.02
N ARG A 77 -14.84 0.04 1.29
CA ARG A 77 -13.42 0.13 1.64
C ARG A 77 -12.62 -0.90 0.85
N TYR A 78 -11.38 -0.57 0.54
CA TYR A 78 -10.45 -1.54 -0.05
C TYR A 78 -10.24 -2.72 0.89
N ASN A 79 -10.31 -3.92 0.35
CA ASN A 79 -9.97 -5.19 0.99
C ASN A 79 -8.74 -5.81 0.30
N THR A 80 -8.43 -7.06 0.65
CA THR A 80 -7.27 -7.79 0.12
C THR A 80 -7.18 -7.77 -1.41
N GLU A 81 -8.29 -7.95 -2.12
CA GLU A 81 -8.31 -7.99 -3.58
C GLU A 81 -7.92 -6.64 -4.20
N GLU A 82 -8.43 -5.53 -3.65
CA GLU A 82 -8.05 -4.20 -4.12
C GLU A 82 -6.59 -3.87 -3.79
N PHE A 83 -6.09 -4.26 -2.60
CA PHE A 83 -4.67 -4.08 -2.27
C PHE A 83 -3.76 -4.96 -3.14
N ASP A 84 -4.22 -6.17 -3.51
CA ASP A 84 -3.50 -7.05 -4.44
C ASP A 84 -3.42 -6.43 -5.84
N ARG A 85 -4.47 -5.72 -6.28
CA ARG A 85 -4.40 -4.94 -7.52
C ARG A 85 -3.48 -3.72 -7.38
N LEU A 86 -3.55 -3.00 -6.27
CA LEU A 86 -2.81 -1.76 -6.10
C LEU A 86 -1.29 -1.99 -6.00
N VAL A 87 -0.88 -2.92 -5.14
CA VAL A 87 0.52 -3.16 -4.75
C VAL A 87 0.95 -4.64 -4.89
N GLY A 88 0.23 -5.47 -5.63
CA GLY A 88 0.48 -6.92 -5.71
C GLY A 88 1.85 -7.35 -6.22
N SER A 89 2.56 -6.48 -6.93
CA SER A 89 3.92 -6.74 -7.41
C SER A 89 4.98 -6.64 -6.30
N TYR A 90 4.61 -6.09 -5.14
CA TYR A 90 5.50 -5.79 -4.02
C TYR A 90 5.24 -6.75 -2.85
N ASP A 91 6.33 -7.16 -2.19
CA ASP A 91 6.31 -8.08 -1.04
C ASP A 91 6.63 -7.37 0.29
N ALA A 92 6.92 -6.07 0.23
CA ALA A 92 6.98 -5.19 1.38
C ALA A 92 6.35 -3.83 1.05
N ILE A 93 5.76 -3.14 2.03
CA ILE A 93 5.14 -1.82 1.83
C ILE A 93 5.56 -0.88 2.96
N LEU A 94 5.83 0.38 2.60
CA LEU A 94 6.20 1.42 3.55
C LEU A 94 5.91 2.82 3.03
N ASP A 95 6.02 3.81 3.93
CA ASP A 95 5.82 5.24 3.66
C ASP A 95 4.37 5.60 3.25
N VAL A 96 4.12 6.90 3.10
CA VAL A 96 2.87 7.45 2.57
C VAL A 96 2.77 7.13 1.07
N PRO A 97 1.60 6.74 0.55
CA PRO A 97 0.29 6.71 1.21
C PRO A 97 -0.03 5.43 1.98
N ALA A 98 0.70 4.33 1.75
CA ALA A 98 0.35 3.02 2.29
C ALA A 98 0.29 2.96 3.82
N CYS A 99 1.17 3.68 4.53
CA CYS A 99 1.20 3.67 6.00
C CYS A 99 -0.10 4.19 6.64
N LEU A 100 -0.90 4.99 5.93
CA LEU A 100 -2.19 5.48 6.41
C LEU A 100 -3.22 4.35 6.52
N PHE A 101 -3.06 3.28 5.74
CA PHE A 101 -3.95 2.12 5.64
C PHE A 101 -3.48 0.97 6.55
N TRP A 102 -2.71 1.23 7.59
CA TRP A 102 -2.06 0.18 8.39
C TRP A 102 -3.07 -0.86 8.93
N GLU A 103 -4.25 -0.45 9.39
CA GLU A 103 -5.28 -1.37 9.88
C GLU A 103 -5.87 -2.23 8.76
N ASP A 104 -6.15 -1.61 7.61
CA ASP A 104 -6.73 -2.29 6.46
C ASP A 104 -5.71 -3.29 5.88
N LEU A 105 -4.44 -2.91 5.78
CA LEU A 105 -3.34 -3.77 5.33
C LEU A 105 -3.03 -4.90 6.32
N ALA A 106 -3.07 -4.63 7.64
CA ALA A 106 -2.89 -5.65 8.67
C ALA A 106 -4.01 -6.70 8.65
N LYS A 107 -5.26 -6.27 8.40
CA LYS A 107 -6.40 -7.18 8.21
C LYS A 107 -6.30 -7.95 6.90
N ALA A 108 -5.85 -7.31 5.83
CA ALA A 108 -5.70 -7.93 4.51
C ALA A 108 -4.57 -8.97 4.47
N TYR A 109 -3.49 -8.74 5.23
CA TYR A 109 -2.27 -9.54 5.23
C TYR A 109 -1.86 -9.95 6.66
N PRO A 110 -2.64 -10.82 7.33
CA PRO A 110 -2.41 -11.16 8.74
C PRO A 110 -1.07 -11.88 9.00
N ASP A 111 -0.51 -12.55 7.98
CA ASP A 111 0.78 -13.26 8.08
C ASP A 111 2.00 -12.34 7.86
N ALA A 112 1.77 -11.09 7.43
CA ALA A 112 2.86 -10.15 7.18
C ALA A 112 3.41 -9.61 8.51
N LYS A 113 4.74 -9.49 8.59
CA LYS A 113 5.40 -8.90 9.77
C LYS A 113 5.18 -7.39 9.77
N ILE A 114 4.61 -6.86 10.85
CA ILE A 114 4.40 -5.42 11.02
C ILE A 114 5.55 -4.82 11.82
N SER A 115 6.09 -3.70 11.32
CA SER A 115 7.11 -2.91 12.02
C SER A 115 6.76 -1.43 11.95
N GLN A 116 7.08 -0.69 13.01
CA GLN A 116 6.94 0.76 13.04
C GLN A 116 8.33 1.39 12.95
N CYS A 117 8.58 2.22 11.94
CA CYS A 117 9.81 3.02 11.87
C CYS A 117 9.63 4.27 12.73
N HIS A 118 10.19 4.28 13.94
CA HIS A 118 10.38 5.50 14.71
C HIS A 118 11.70 6.17 14.29
N GLY A 119 11.68 7.50 14.18
CA GLY A 119 12.92 8.27 14.00
C GLY A 119 13.83 8.02 15.21
N ILE A 120 15.10 7.73 14.93
CA ILE A 120 16.17 7.66 15.93
C ILE A 120 16.51 9.08 16.37
#